data_AF-A0A2N1KP68-F1
#
_entry.id   AF-A0A2N1KP68-F1
#
_cell.length_a   1.000
_cell.length_b   1.000
_cell.length_c   1.000
_cell.angle_alpha   90.00
_cell.angle_beta   90.00
_cell.angle_gamma   90.00
#
_symmetry.space_group_name_H-M   'P 1'
#
loop_
_entity.id
_entity.type
_entity.pdbx_description
1 polymer ?
#
loop_
_entity_poly.entity_id
_entity_poly.type
_entity_poly.pdbx_seq_one_letter_code
_entity_poly.pdbx_strand_id
1 'polypeptide(L)'
;MKRLLYVAALLVVSQAAMAQDNSYESLSRLFSQTNPQGSARMQAMGGTHTAIGADVSNISGNPAGLGFYTRSELSISPMFSQRNNSSQYINSTQNANANQFALGNFGVVFAAKTGILCNQEGGREEPLELVIHARIFLKIILGLEVEIMLAQWQMRLPKQLIMKLRGE
;
A
#
# COMPACT_ATOMS: atom_id res chain seq x y z
N MET A 1 -42.90 20.94 30.39
CA MET A 1 -43.01 20.51 28.98
C MET A 1 -42.67 21.59 27.95
N LYS A 2 -43.03 22.87 28.17
CA LYS A 2 -42.76 23.98 27.22
C LYS A 2 -41.26 24.22 26.93
N ARG A 3 -40.39 24.04 27.93
CA ARG A 3 -38.93 24.17 27.78
C ARG A 3 -38.30 23.09 26.90
N LEU A 4 -38.88 21.88 26.89
CA LEU A 4 -38.44 20.76 26.05
C LEU A 4 -38.78 21.01 24.57
N LEU A 5 -39.91 21.70 24.30
CA LEU A 5 -40.29 22.11 22.95
C LEU A 5 -39.34 23.15 22.35
N TYR A 6 -38.85 24.10 23.15
CA TYR A 6 -37.87 25.09 22.66
C TYR A 6 -36.50 24.46 22.32
N VAL A 7 -36.05 23.46 23.10
CA VAL A 7 -34.80 22.73 22.82
C VAL A 7 -34.93 21.88 21.55
N ALA A 8 -36.07 21.19 21.37
CA ALA A 8 -36.34 20.43 20.15
C ALA A 8 -36.41 21.33 18.91
N ALA A 9 -37.02 22.52 19.02
CA ALA A 9 -37.07 23.49 17.93
C ALA A 9 -35.68 24.03 17.54
N LEU A 10 -34.81 24.32 18.51
CA LEU A 10 -33.43 24.76 18.27
C LEU A 10 -32.59 23.69 17.56
N LEU A 11 -32.75 22.42 17.95
CA LEU A 11 -32.08 21.28 17.30
C LEU A 11 -32.51 21.14 15.84
N VAL A 12 -33.79 21.32 15.52
CA VAL A 12 -34.27 21.27 14.13
C VAL A 12 -33.72 22.43 13.30
N VAL A 13 -33.63 23.64 13.87
CA VAL A 13 -33.07 24.81 13.17
C VAL A 13 -31.57 24.68 12.89
N SER A 14 -30.81 24.00 13.76
CA SER A 14 -29.37 23.77 13.50
C SER A 14 -29.08 22.88 12.27
N GLN A 15 -30.07 22.10 11.80
CA GLN A 15 -29.92 21.26 10.60
C GLN A 15 -30.11 22.03 9.29
N ALA A 16 -30.58 23.28 9.34
CA ALA A 16 -30.74 24.14 8.16
C ALA A 16 -29.44 24.83 7.72
N ALA A 17 -28.35 24.73 8.50
CA ALA A 17 -27.06 25.28 8.14
C ALA A 17 -26.33 24.35 7.15
N MET A 18 -26.42 24.67 5.85
CA MET A 18 -25.57 24.06 4.82
C MET A 18 -24.20 24.74 4.85
N ALA A 19 -23.18 24.08 5.39
CA ALA A 19 -21.81 24.57 5.46
C ALA A 19 -20.92 23.98 4.36
N GLN A 20 -21.38 23.98 3.11
CA GLN A 20 -20.57 23.56 1.97
C GLN A 20 -19.62 24.70 1.59
N ASP A 21 -18.42 24.68 2.17
CA ASP A 21 -17.37 25.66 1.89
C ASP A 21 -16.53 25.22 0.68
N ASN A 22 -16.70 25.91 -0.45
CA ASN A 22 -15.86 25.77 -1.64
C ASN A 22 -14.77 26.87 -1.69
N SER A 23 -14.33 27.36 -0.53
CA SER A 23 -13.21 28.30 -0.44
C SER A 23 -11.93 27.71 -1.05
N TYR A 24 -11.02 28.59 -1.47
CA TYR A 24 -9.70 28.18 -1.95
C TYR A 24 -8.93 27.35 -0.91
N GLU A 25 -9.17 27.58 0.39
CA GLU A 25 -8.57 26.79 1.47
C GLU A 25 -9.08 25.34 1.45
N SER A 26 -10.40 25.12 1.37
CA SER A 26 -10.98 23.78 1.38
C SER A 26 -10.55 22.97 0.14
N LEU A 27 -10.51 23.61 -1.03
CA LEU A 27 -9.99 23.01 -2.26
C LEU A 27 -8.52 22.66 -2.14
N SER A 28 -7.69 23.54 -1.56
CA SER A 28 -6.26 23.27 -1.38
C SER A 28 -6.01 22.05 -0.48
N ARG A 29 -6.81 21.86 0.57
CA ARG A 29 -6.75 20.67 1.44
C ARG A 29 -7.15 19.40 0.71
N LEU A 30 -8.12 19.46 -0.20
CA LEU A 30 -8.55 18.30 -0.97
C LEU A 30 -7.47 17.85 -1.96
N PHE A 31 -6.81 18.80 -2.63
CA PHE A 31 -5.71 18.52 -3.56
C PHE A 31 -4.38 18.20 -2.86
N SER A 32 -4.18 18.65 -1.62
CA SER A 32 -2.98 18.33 -0.83
C SER A 32 -3.00 16.91 -0.26
N GLN A 33 -4.13 16.20 -0.31
CA GLN A 33 -4.22 14.83 0.17
C GLN A 33 -3.62 13.84 -0.83
N THR A 34 -2.88 12.87 -0.31
CA THR A 34 -2.37 11.75 -1.10
C THR A 34 -3.46 10.72 -1.31
N ASN A 35 -3.72 10.37 -2.57
CA ASN A 35 -4.66 9.29 -2.89
C ASN A 35 -4.03 7.93 -2.54
N PRO A 36 -4.67 7.12 -1.70
CA PRO A 36 -4.18 5.78 -1.38
C PRO A 36 -4.22 4.90 -2.64
N GLN A 37 -3.10 4.23 -2.92
CA GLN A 37 -2.94 3.34 -4.06
C GLN A 37 -2.53 1.94 -3.58
N GLY A 38 -2.73 0.94 -4.44
CA GLY A 38 -2.35 -0.45 -4.19
C GLY A 38 -3.54 -1.41 -4.12
N SER A 39 -3.33 -2.54 -3.44
CA SER A 39 -4.38 -3.54 -3.21
C SER A 39 -5.52 -2.97 -2.36
N ALA A 40 -6.67 -3.65 -2.33
CA ALA A 40 -7.79 -3.24 -1.47
C ALA A 40 -7.37 -3.18 0.02
N ARG A 41 -6.51 -4.10 0.47
CA ARG A 41 -5.94 -4.10 1.82
C ARG A 41 -5.10 -2.85 2.08
N MET A 42 -4.23 -2.50 1.14
CA MET A 42 -3.36 -1.33 1.27
C MET A 42 -4.15 -0.02 1.24
N GLN A 43 -5.14 0.09 0.37
CA GLN A 43 -6.03 1.25 0.34
C GLN A 43 -6.87 1.37 1.62
N ALA A 44 -7.34 0.24 2.19
CA ALA A 44 -8.07 0.23 3.47
C ALA A 44 -7.23 0.74 4.66
N MET A 45 -5.90 0.69 4.57
CA MET A 45 -4.99 1.26 5.56
C MET A 45 -4.46 2.65 5.19
N GLY A 46 -5.03 3.31 4.19
CA GLY A 46 -4.61 4.64 3.76
C GLY A 46 -3.40 4.65 2.81
N GLY A 47 -3.08 3.54 2.15
CA GLY A 47 -2.05 3.48 1.11
C GLY A 47 -0.62 3.45 1.63
N THR A 48 -0.41 3.03 2.88
CA THR A 48 0.91 3.01 3.53
C THR A 48 1.73 1.79 3.09
N HIS A 49 2.69 1.97 2.17
CA HIS A 49 3.53 0.88 1.65
C HIS A 49 4.72 0.51 2.57
N THR A 50 5.12 1.41 3.47
CA THR A 50 6.34 1.28 4.28
C THR A 50 6.13 0.51 5.59
N ALA A 51 4.95 0.62 6.19
CA ALA A 51 4.65 0.06 7.50
C ALA A 51 4.15 -1.40 7.47
N ILE A 52 3.60 -1.85 6.34
CA ILE A 52 3.07 -3.21 6.17
C ILE A 52 3.86 -3.97 5.10
N GLY A 53 4.16 -5.23 5.38
CA GLY A 53 4.76 -6.17 4.44
C GLY A 53 3.74 -7.18 3.90
N ALA A 54 4.20 -8.09 3.05
CA ALA A 54 3.41 -9.20 2.51
C ALA A 54 2.11 -8.76 1.78
N ASP A 55 2.20 -7.69 0.96
CA ASP A 55 1.16 -7.30 0.01
C ASP A 55 1.74 -7.17 -1.42
N VAL A 56 1.00 -7.59 -2.43
CA VAL A 56 1.46 -7.60 -3.83
C VAL A 56 1.69 -6.19 -4.35
N SER A 57 0.94 -5.20 -3.86
CA SER A 57 1.16 -3.80 -4.21
C SER A 57 2.41 -3.18 -3.59
N ASN A 58 3.07 -3.87 -2.64
CA ASN A 58 4.39 -3.46 -2.17
C ASN A 58 5.47 -3.53 -3.27
N ILE A 59 5.23 -4.20 -4.40
CA ILE A 59 6.14 -4.18 -5.56
C ILE A 59 6.46 -2.74 -5.97
N SER A 60 5.48 -1.82 -5.96
CA SER A 60 5.71 -0.43 -6.41
C SER A 60 6.19 0.52 -5.32
N GLY A 61 5.78 0.33 -4.06
CA GLY A 61 6.10 1.28 -2.99
C GLY A 61 7.19 0.84 -2.01
N ASN A 62 7.38 -0.47 -1.82
CA ASN A 62 8.35 -1.02 -0.87
C ASN A 62 8.71 -2.48 -1.23
N PRO A 63 9.61 -2.70 -2.21
CA PRO A 63 9.94 -4.03 -2.70
C PRO A 63 10.53 -4.96 -1.61
N ALA A 64 11.16 -4.41 -0.57
CA ALA A 64 11.62 -5.19 0.59
C ALA A 64 10.46 -5.81 1.38
N GLY A 65 9.28 -5.17 1.37
CA GLY A 65 8.05 -5.66 1.97
C GLY A 65 7.57 -7.00 1.39
N LEU A 66 8.00 -7.36 0.17
CA LEU A 66 7.71 -8.67 -0.44
C LEU A 66 8.44 -9.81 0.26
N GLY A 67 9.54 -9.53 0.96
CA GLY A 67 10.28 -10.51 1.74
C GLY A 67 9.49 -11.11 2.90
N PHE A 68 8.42 -10.42 3.34
CA PHE A 68 7.53 -10.90 4.40
C PHE A 68 6.51 -11.95 3.92
N TYR A 69 6.40 -12.22 2.61
CA TYR A 69 5.59 -13.32 2.12
C TYR A 69 6.17 -14.67 2.56
N THR A 70 5.42 -15.40 3.38
CA THR A 70 5.80 -16.74 3.88
C THR A 70 5.33 -17.88 2.98
N ARG A 71 4.40 -17.60 2.07
CA ARG A 71 3.80 -18.56 1.12
C ARG A 71 3.57 -17.88 -0.23
N SER A 72 3.48 -18.69 -1.28
CA SER A 72 3.07 -18.21 -2.60
C SER A 72 1.58 -17.82 -2.57
N GLU A 73 1.22 -16.67 -3.10
CA GLU A 73 -0.13 -16.13 -3.07
C GLU A 73 -0.46 -15.43 -4.40
N LEU A 74 -1.70 -15.61 -4.87
CA LEU A 74 -2.27 -14.88 -5.99
C LEU A 74 -3.21 -13.80 -5.44
N SER A 75 -3.03 -12.56 -5.87
CA SER A 75 -3.82 -11.41 -5.43
C SER A 75 -4.49 -10.72 -6.61
N ILE A 76 -5.79 -10.46 -6.45
CA ILE A 76 -6.60 -9.68 -7.39
C ILE A 76 -7.40 -8.69 -6.56
N SER A 77 -7.35 -7.41 -6.92
CA SER A 77 -8.09 -6.33 -6.26
C SER A 77 -8.82 -5.48 -7.31
N PRO A 78 -10.12 -5.69 -7.54
CA PRO A 78 -10.92 -4.78 -8.35
C PRO A 78 -11.11 -3.45 -7.61
N MET A 79 -11.28 -2.37 -8.37
CA MET A 79 -11.47 -1.02 -7.86
C MET A 79 -12.71 -0.41 -8.53
N PHE A 80 -13.57 0.18 -7.71
CA PHE A 80 -14.73 0.92 -8.16
C PHE A 80 -14.70 2.31 -7.54
N SER A 81 -14.70 3.34 -8.39
CA SER A 81 -14.69 4.74 -7.98
C SER A 81 -15.94 5.42 -8.50
N GLN A 82 -16.73 5.97 -7.57
CA GLN A 82 -17.90 6.79 -7.87
C GLN A 82 -17.64 8.20 -7.37
N ARG A 83 -17.72 9.18 -8.28
CA ARG A 83 -17.62 10.60 -7.98
C ARG A 83 -18.90 11.30 -8.42
N ASN A 84 -19.53 11.99 -7.50
CA ASN A 84 -20.68 12.85 -7.77
C ASN A 84 -20.32 14.25 -7.29
N ASN A 85 -20.38 15.22 -8.20
CA ASN A 85 -20.12 16.62 -7.89
C ASN A 85 -21.31 17.46 -8.35
N SER A 86 -21.86 18.27 -7.45
CA SER A 86 -22.92 19.23 -7.76
C SER A 86 -22.37 20.63 -7.56
N SER A 87 -22.46 21.45 -8.60
CA SER A 87 -22.03 22.85 -8.58
C SER A 87 -23.19 23.76 -8.87
N GLN A 88 -23.29 24.86 -8.14
CA GLN A 88 -24.32 25.87 -8.32
C GLN A 88 -23.64 27.17 -8.73
N TYR A 89 -24.02 27.71 -9.88
CA TYR A 89 -23.54 29.00 -10.36
C TYR A 89 -24.71 29.82 -10.88
N ILE A 90 -24.99 30.96 -10.22
CA ILE A 90 -26.03 31.94 -10.57
C ILE A 90 -27.32 31.27 -11.10
N ASN A 91 -28.08 30.65 -10.19
CA ASN A 91 -29.34 29.93 -10.47
C ASN A 91 -29.24 28.74 -11.45
N SER A 92 -28.05 28.33 -11.87
CA SER A 92 -27.83 27.10 -12.64
C SER A 92 -27.15 26.04 -11.79
N THR A 93 -27.79 24.90 -11.65
CA THR A 93 -27.21 23.73 -10.97
C THR A 93 -26.70 22.75 -12.01
N GLN A 94 -25.39 22.48 -11.98
CA GLN A 94 -24.74 21.50 -12.85
C GLN A 94 -24.29 20.31 -12.02
N ASN A 95 -24.72 19.12 -12.43
CA ASN A 95 -24.36 17.85 -11.78
C ASN A 95 -23.41 17.07 -12.70
N ALA A 96 -22.28 16.66 -12.16
CA ALA A 96 -21.29 15.84 -12.83
C ALA A 96 -21.12 14.51 -12.09
N ASN A 97 -21.47 13.42 -12.78
CA ASN A 97 -21.31 12.06 -12.27
C ASN A 97 -20.23 11.32 -13.06
N ALA A 98 -19.29 10.71 -12.35
CA ALA A 98 -18.24 9.89 -12.94
C ALA A 98 -18.14 8.56 -12.19
N ASN A 99 -18.50 7.48 -12.86
CA ASN A 99 -18.38 6.12 -12.36
C ASN A 99 -17.27 5.42 -13.16
N GLN A 100 -16.28 4.89 -12.46
CA GLN A 100 -15.14 4.22 -13.07
C GLN A 100 -14.95 2.86 -12.39
N PHE A 101 -14.97 1.81 -13.20
CA PHE A 101 -14.52 0.49 -12.81
C PHE A 101 -13.11 0.26 -13.34
N ALA A 102 -12.21 -0.24 -12.50
CA ALA A 102 -10.82 -0.50 -12.84
C ALA A 102 -10.31 -1.72 -12.08
N LEU A 103 -9.18 -2.27 -12.53
CA LEU A 103 -8.46 -3.28 -11.76
C LEU A 103 -7.36 -2.55 -10.97
N GLY A 104 -7.49 -2.50 -9.65
CA GLY A 104 -6.55 -1.77 -8.79
C GLY A 104 -5.22 -2.49 -8.61
N ASN A 105 -5.25 -3.82 -8.44
CA ASN A 105 -4.02 -4.62 -8.33
C ASN A 105 -4.24 -6.05 -8.86
N PHE A 106 -3.21 -6.58 -9.51
CA PHE A 106 -3.12 -7.99 -9.90
C PHE A 106 -1.66 -8.44 -9.80
N GLY A 107 -1.44 -9.60 -9.19
CA GLY A 107 -0.12 -10.21 -9.23
C GLY A 107 -0.05 -11.53 -8.48
N VAL A 108 1.02 -12.25 -8.76
CA VAL A 108 1.33 -13.55 -8.16
C VAL A 108 2.69 -13.44 -7.50
N VAL A 109 2.77 -13.88 -6.25
CA VAL A 109 4.02 -13.94 -5.50
C VAL A 109 4.37 -15.40 -5.27
N PHE A 110 5.63 -15.75 -5.50
CA PHE A 110 6.17 -17.06 -5.21
C PHE A 110 7.13 -16.95 -4.02
N ALA A 111 6.80 -17.61 -2.90
CA ALA A 111 7.68 -17.63 -1.74
C ALA A 111 8.55 -18.90 -1.78
N ALA A 112 9.84 -18.73 -2.05
CA ALA A 112 10.82 -19.80 -1.89
C ALA A 112 11.32 -19.80 -0.44
N LYS A 113 11.07 -20.91 0.28
CA LYS A 113 11.63 -21.13 1.61
C LYS A 113 13.08 -21.59 1.42
N THR A 114 14.04 -20.70 1.68
CA THR A 114 15.45 -21.11 1.74
C THR A 114 15.65 -21.93 3.01
N GLY A 115 15.61 -23.26 2.88
CA GLY A 115 16.15 -24.14 3.91
C GLY A 115 17.66 -23.97 3.92
N ILE A 116 18.23 -23.60 5.08
CA ILE A 116 19.66 -23.74 5.29
C ILE A 116 19.93 -25.24 5.30
N LEU A 117 20.37 -25.78 4.17
CA LEU A 117 21.04 -27.07 4.15
C LEU A 117 22.43 -26.80 4.73
N CYS A 118 22.61 -26.99 6.04
CA CYS A 118 23.96 -27.21 6.52
C CYS A 118 24.34 -28.63 6.06
N ASN A 119 25.10 -28.71 4.97
CA ASN A 119 25.79 -29.94 4.65
C ASN A 119 26.97 -30.04 5.63
N GLN A 120 26.91 -30.96 6.59
CA GLN A 120 28.08 -31.33 7.37
C GLN A 120 28.98 -32.23 6.51
N GLU A 121 29.69 -31.65 5.56
CA GLU A 121 30.82 -32.32 4.94
C GLU A 121 32.12 -31.66 5.39
N GLY A 122 32.83 -32.43 6.23
CA GLY A 122 34.27 -32.45 6.40
C GLY A 122 35.06 -31.19 6.05
N GLY A 123 35.37 -30.42 7.10
CA GLY A 123 36.70 -29.85 7.34
C GLY A 123 37.44 -29.23 6.16
N ARG A 124 37.14 -27.95 5.88
CA ARG A 124 38.05 -26.83 5.59
C ARG A 124 37.22 -25.72 4.95
N GLU A 125 36.59 -24.91 5.79
CA GLU A 125 35.80 -23.77 5.31
C GLU A 125 36.72 -22.57 5.04
N GLU A 126 37.08 -22.41 3.77
CA GLU A 126 37.45 -21.11 3.21
C GLU A 126 36.33 -20.10 3.51
N PRO A 127 36.62 -18.81 3.80
CA PRO A 127 35.59 -17.84 4.09
C PRO A 127 34.73 -17.63 2.84
N LEU A 128 33.62 -18.36 2.76
CA LEU A 128 32.59 -18.17 1.75
C LEU A 128 32.00 -16.79 2.00
N GLU A 129 32.42 -15.81 1.19
CA GLU A 129 31.60 -14.63 0.89
C GLU A 129 30.22 -15.18 0.50
N LEU A 130 29.26 -15.07 1.42
CA LEU A 130 27.89 -15.52 1.21
C LEU A 130 27.26 -14.58 0.17
N VAL A 131 27.50 -14.85 -1.10
CA VAL A 131 26.82 -14.20 -2.22
C VAL A 131 25.38 -14.69 -2.22
N ILE A 132 24.53 -13.98 -1.49
CA ILE A 132 23.09 -14.22 -1.47
C ILE A 132 22.57 -13.92 -2.88
N HIS A 133 22.15 -14.97 -3.59
CA HIS A 133 21.54 -14.85 -4.91
C HIS A 133 20.40 -13.82 -4.90
N ALA A 134 20.49 -12.87 -5.83
CA ALA A 134 19.51 -11.82 -6.05
C ALA A 134 18.13 -12.41 -6.32
N ARG A 135 17.12 -11.96 -5.56
CA ARG A 135 15.73 -12.36 -5.77
C ARG A 135 15.16 -11.59 -6.97
N ILE A 136 14.77 -12.33 -8.01
CA ILE A 136 14.14 -11.81 -9.23
C ILE A 136 12.64 -11.65 -8.95
N PHE A 137 12.12 -10.42 -9.09
CA PHE A 137 10.68 -10.15 -9.04
C PHE A 137 10.20 -9.66 -10.41
N LEU A 138 9.30 -10.43 -11.03
CA LEU A 138 8.72 -10.14 -12.34
C LEU A 138 7.39 -9.40 -12.16
N LYS A 139 7.32 -8.16 -12.66
CA LYS A 139 6.09 -7.37 -12.71
C LYS A 139 5.57 -7.36 -14.15
N ILE A 140 4.45 -8.03 -14.41
CA ILE A 140 3.80 -7.99 -15.73
C ILE A 140 2.72 -6.91 -15.67
N ILE A 141 2.97 -5.76 -16.30
CA ILE A 141 1.94 -4.76 -16.59
C ILE A 141 1.53 -4.93 -18.06
N LEU A 142 0.21 -4.89 -18.29
CA LEU A 142 -0.39 -4.89 -19.62
C LEU A 142 0.11 -3.68 -20.42
N GLY A 143 1.05 -3.90 -21.32
CA GLY A 143 1.61 -2.87 -22.20
C GLY A 143 3.13 -2.74 -22.14
N LEU A 144 3.83 -3.84 -22.39
CA LEU A 144 5.10 -3.88 -23.12
C LEU A 144 6.25 -2.96 -22.68
N GLU A 145 6.62 -2.95 -21.40
CA GLU A 145 8.00 -2.63 -20.98
C GLU A 145 8.43 -3.61 -19.87
N VAL A 146 9.57 -4.27 -20.06
CA VAL A 146 10.18 -5.17 -19.07
C VAL A 146 11.18 -4.35 -18.26
N GLU A 147 10.74 -3.82 -17.12
CA GLU A 147 11.67 -3.24 -16.16
C GLU A 147 12.21 -4.33 -15.23
N ILE A 148 13.52 -4.56 -15.31
CA ILE A 148 14.27 -5.45 -14.40
C ILE A 148 14.74 -4.61 -13.21
N MET A 149 14.06 -4.70 -12.07
CA MET A 149 14.51 -4.07 -10.83
C MET A 149 15.49 -5.00 -10.09
N LEU A 150 16.79 -4.69 -10.17
CA LEU A 150 17.83 -5.34 -9.37
C LEU A 150 17.88 -4.68 -7.98
N ALA A 151 17.27 -5.29 -6.97
CA ALA A 151 17.49 -4.91 -5.58
C ALA A 151 18.72 -5.64 -5.02
N GLN A 152 19.88 -4.99 -5.06
CA GLN A 152 21.10 -5.49 -4.42
C GLN A 152 21.05 -5.17 -2.92
N TRP A 153 21.00 -6.19 -2.08
CA TRP A 153 21.10 -6.05 -0.63
C TRP A 153 22.35 -6.79 -0.14
N GLN A 154 23.43 -6.06 0.15
CA GLN A 154 24.59 -6.60 0.86
C GLN A 154 24.36 -6.50 2.37
N MET A 155 23.96 -7.59 3.01
CA MET A 155 24.08 -7.67 4.46
C MET A 155 25.50 -8.13 4.82
N ARG A 156 26.33 -7.18 5.25
CA ARG A 156 27.62 -7.46 5.87
C ARG A 156 27.38 -7.83 7.33
N LEU A 157 27.36 -9.14 7.63
CA LEU A 157 27.27 -9.61 9.01
C LEU A 157 28.51 -9.14 9.80
N PRO A 158 28.34 -8.44 10.92
CA PRO A 158 29.47 -8.08 11.78
C PRO A 158 30.06 -9.35 12.39
N LYS A 159 31.39 -9.49 12.34
CA LYS A 159 32.14 -10.67 12.81
C LYS A 159 31.74 -11.14 14.22
N GLN A 160 31.29 -10.21 15.05
CA GLN A 160 30.81 -10.45 16.40
C GLN A 160 29.62 -11.42 16.47
N LEU A 161 28.73 -11.39 15.47
CA LEU A 161 27.56 -12.27 15.42
C LEU A 161 27.94 -13.70 14.97
N ILE A 162 28.99 -13.82 14.15
CA ILE A 162 29.54 -15.11 13.70
C ILE A 162 30.24 -15.81 14.86
N MET A 163 30.97 -15.08 15.70
CA MET A 163 31.62 -15.63 16.91
C MET A 163 30.59 -16.08 17.96
N LYS A 164 29.51 -15.32 18.16
CA LYS A 164 28.47 -15.67 19.15
C LYS A 164 27.63 -16.90 18.77
N LEU A 165 27.52 -17.21 17.47
CA LEU A 165 26.89 -18.45 16.98
C LEU A 165 27.85 -19.65 16.97
N ARG A 166 29.15 -19.42 17.16
CA ARG A 166 30.20 -20.44 17.27
C ARG A 166 30.35 -21.00 18.68
N GLY A 167 29.73 -20.39 19.69
CA GLY A 167 29.80 -20.87 21.08
C GLY A 167 31.16 -20.64 21.74
N GLU A 168 31.85 -19.56 21.36
CA GLU A 168 32.92 -18.96 22.17
C GLU A 168 32.38 -17.74 22.94
#